data_AF-A0A954LGK2-F1
#
_entry.id   AF-A0A954LGK2-F1
#
_cell.length_a   1.000
_cell.length_b   1.000
_cell.length_c   1.000
_cell.angle_alpha   90.00
_cell.angle_beta   90.00
_cell.angle_gamma   90.00
#
_symmetry.space_group_name_H-M   'P 1'
#
loop_
_entity.id
_entity.type
_entity.pdbx_description
1 polymer ?
#
loop_
_entity_poly.entity_id
_entity_poly.type
_entity_poly.pdbx_seq_one_letter_code
_entity_poly.pdbx_strand_id
1 'polypeptide(L)'
;VMFSPNGTVPWDFWPDEEGAEFGLKPILQPMADFQDRMLVLKGVCDKLQGDGDRHMRGMGCLLTGIELYPGNIQGGSDTPAGWASGISIDQELRNFLQAKEETRTRFGSLEFGVMVPDRADTWTRMSYAGPNKPVAPIDDPYQMFRKLYGQMKDQRHLASVLDDVQEDLKRLSKVIGTEDRRLLEEHTQFVRAMEEQLKASQQQSQAHV
;
A
#
# COMPACT_ATOMS: atom_id res chain seq x y z
N VAL A 1 -4.26 8.11 -1.69
CA VAL A 1 -4.13 8.19 -3.17
C VAL A 1 -5.17 7.28 -3.79
N MET A 2 -5.85 7.72 -4.85
CA MET A 2 -6.75 6.88 -5.64
C MET A 2 -6.14 6.68 -7.03
N PHE A 3 -6.02 5.43 -7.47
CA PHE A 3 -5.57 5.10 -8.82
C PHE A 3 -6.77 4.66 -9.67
N SER A 4 -6.93 5.28 -10.83
CA SER A 4 -7.96 4.92 -11.81
C SER A 4 -7.29 4.29 -13.04
N PRO A 5 -7.31 2.95 -13.19
CA PRO A 5 -6.75 2.30 -14.36
C PRO A 5 -7.51 2.70 -15.63
N ASN A 6 -6.84 2.64 -16.79
CA ASN A 6 -7.40 2.94 -18.12
C ASN A 6 -7.83 4.41 -18.36
N GLY A 7 -7.50 5.31 -17.44
CA GLY A 7 -7.72 6.75 -17.59
C GLY A 7 -9.10 7.22 -17.12
N THR A 8 -9.56 8.32 -17.71
CA THR A 8 -10.84 9.00 -17.43
C THR A 8 -11.38 9.61 -18.72
N VAL A 9 -12.62 10.13 -18.69
CA VAL A 9 -13.22 10.84 -19.82
C VAL A 9 -12.68 12.29 -19.82
N PRO A 10 -11.74 12.65 -20.73
CA PRO A 10 -10.92 13.86 -20.51
C PRO A 10 -11.71 15.17 -20.54
N TRP A 11 -12.72 15.27 -21.41
CA TRP A 11 -13.57 16.47 -21.55
C TRP A 11 -14.55 16.67 -20.38
N ASP A 12 -14.83 15.60 -19.62
CA ASP A 12 -15.67 15.64 -18.42
C ASP A 12 -14.86 15.66 -17.12
N PHE A 13 -13.52 15.62 -17.19
CA PHE A 13 -12.62 15.61 -16.05
C PHE A 13 -11.79 16.89 -15.94
N TRP A 14 -11.07 17.27 -17.00
CA TRP A 14 -10.12 18.38 -16.94
C TRP A 14 -10.83 19.73 -17.04
N PRO A 15 -10.56 20.69 -16.14
CA PRO A 15 -11.00 22.07 -16.30
C PRO A 15 -10.51 22.67 -17.63
N ASP A 16 -11.28 23.61 -18.18
CA ASP A 16 -10.93 24.31 -19.41
C ASP A 16 -9.96 25.46 -19.16
N GLU A 17 -10.09 26.12 -18.00
CA GLU A 17 -9.30 27.28 -17.58
C GLU A 17 -8.12 26.91 -16.65
N GLU A 18 -7.07 27.72 -16.70
CA GLU A 18 -5.96 27.71 -15.73
C GLU A 18 -6.17 28.79 -14.66
N GLY A 19 -5.57 28.58 -13.48
CA GLY A 19 -5.58 29.54 -12.38
C GLY A 19 -6.38 29.07 -11.17
N ALA A 20 -6.57 29.97 -10.20
CA ALA A 20 -7.29 29.67 -8.96
C ALA A 20 -8.81 29.51 -9.17
N GLU A 21 -9.35 30.12 -10.23
CA GLU A 21 -10.76 30.07 -10.58
C GLU A 21 -10.95 29.21 -11.83
N PHE A 22 -11.10 27.90 -11.64
CA PHE A 22 -11.35 26.93 -12.71
C PHE A 22 -12.75 26.32 -12.56
N GLY A 23 -13.44 26.04 -13.66
CA GLY A 23 -14.74 25.37 -13.62
C GLY A 23 -14.61 23.87 -13.32
N LEU A 24 -15.35 23.35 -12.33
CA LEU A 24 -15.45 21.90 -12.11
C LEU A 24 -16.27 21.23 -13.22
N LYS A 25 -15.70 20.22 -13.86
CA LYS A 25 -16.38 19.36 -14.84
C LYS A 25 -17.22 18.27 -14.14
N PRO A 26 -18.18 17.62 -14.84
CA PRO A 26 -19.10 16.65 -14.22
C PRO A 26 -18.46 15.59 -13.34
N ILE A 27 -17.27 15.06 -13.69
CA ILE A 27 -16.59 14.04 -12.89
C ILE A 27 -16.06 14.60 -11.56
N LEU A 28 -15.70 15.89 -11.52
CA LEU A 28 -15.19 16.57 -10.32
C LEU A 28 -16.29 17.29 -9.53
N GLN A 29 -17.53 17.37 -10.03
CA GLN A 29 -18.65 18.01 -9.33
C GLN A 29 -18.90 17.51 -7.90
N PRO A 30 -18.74 16.21 -7.57
CA PRO A 30 -18.86 15.75 -6.18
C PRO A 30 -17.86 16.39 -5.21
N MET A 31 -16.83 17.08 -5.70
CA MET A 31 -15.81 17.77 -4.91
C MET A 31 -16.07 19.29 -4.81
N ALA A 32 -17.23 19.80 -5.24
CA ALA A 32 -17.54 21.23 -5.25
C ALA A 32 -17.33 21.94 -3.91
N ASP A 33 -17.71 21.29 -2.80
CA ASP A 33 -17.52 21.81 -1.43
C ASP A 33 -16.04 21.91 -1.00
N PHE A 34 -15.12 21.43 -1.84
CA PHE A 34 -13.68 21.39 -1.60
C PHE A 34 -12.87 22.17 -2.64
N GLN A 35 -13.52 22.88 -3.56
CA GLN A 35 -12.85 23.52 -4.70
C GLN A 35 -11.75 24.51 -4.26
N ASP A 36 -11.97 25.25 -3.18
CA ASP A 36 -11.00 26.17 -2.57
C ASP A 36 -9.74 25.48 -2.00
N ARG A 37 -9.80 24.15 -1.86
CA ARG A 37 -8.71 23.29 -1.38
C ARG A 37 -8.18 22.34 -2.46
N MET A 38 -8.58 22.53 -3.71
CA MET A 38 -8.16 21.69 -4.83
C MET A 38 -6.99 22.29 -5.60
N LEU A 39 -6.04 21.42 -5.95
CA LEU A 39 -5.02 21.68 -6.96
C LEU A 39 -5.18 20.65 -8.07
N VAL A 40 -5.50 21.10 -9.27
CA VAL A 40 -5.61 20.24 -10.46
C VAL A 40 -4.34 20.40 -11.30
N LEU A 41 -3.55 19.34 -11.40
CA LEU A 41 -2.33 19.32 -12.21
C LEU A 41 -2.55 18.49 -13.46
N LYS A 42 -2.33 19.10 -14.63
CA LYS A 42 -2.42 18.45 -15.94
C LYS A 42 -1.06 18.51 -16.64
N GLY A 43 -0.67 17.41 -17.29
CA GLY A 43 0.61 17.33 -18.02
C GLY A 43 1.80 16.83 -17.20
N VAL A 44 1.59 16.46 -15.93
CA VAL A 44 2.57 15.72 -15.15
C VAL A 44 2.41 14.23 -15.46
N CYS A 45 3.48 13.58 -15.91
CA CYS A 45 3.49 12.15 -16.16
C CYS A 45 4.81 11.53 -15.74
N ASP A 46 4.74 10.25 -15.39
CA ASP A 46 5.90 9.42 -15.20
C ASP A 46 6.54 9.06 -16.56
N LYS A 47 7.85 9.24 -16.67
CA LYS A 47 8.65 8.95 -17.88
C LYS A 47 9.55 7.72 -17.71
N LEU A 48 9.43 7.00 -16.59
CA LEU A 48 10.19 5.78 -16.32
C LEU A 48 10.04 4.77 -17.45
N GLN A 49 11.14 4.07 -17.72
CA GLN A 49 11.21 2.97 -18.67
C GLN A 49 11.54 1.69 -17.89
N GLY A 50 12.08 0.67 -18.56
CA GLY A 50 12.43 -0.61 -17.95
C GLY A 50 11.38 -1.69 -18.21
N ASP A 51 11.42 -2.78 -17.44
CA ASP A 51 10.63 -3.98 -17.69
C ASP A 51 9.13 -3.82 -17.41
N GLY A 52 8.33 -4.73 -17.95
CA GLY A 52 6.86 -4.76 -17.85
C GLY A 52 6.18 -4.05 -19.01
N ASP A 53 4.86 -4.14 -19.10
CA ASP A 53 4.10 -3.26 -20.00
C ASP A 53 3.78 -1.90 -19.32
N ARG A 54 3.15 -1.00 -20.08
CA ARG A 54 2.80 0.35 -19.59
C ARG A 54 1.78 0.34 -18.44
N HIS A 55 0.89 -0.64 -18.36
CA HIS A 55 -0.04 -0.79 -17.24
C HIS A 55 0.67 -1.30 -15.99
N MET A 56 1.61 -2.24 -16.15
CA MET A 56 2.44 -2.73 -15.04
C MET A 56 3.27 -1.60 -14.43
N ARG A 57 3.98 -0.84 -15.27
CA ARG A 57 4.73 0.35 -14.81
C ARG A 57 3.78 1.42 -14.26
N GLY A 58 2.65 1.65 -14.92
CA GLY A 58 1.67 2.66 -14.53
C GLY A 58 1.15 2.50 -13.10
N MET A 59 0.95 1.26 -12.63
CA MET A 59 0.56 1.02 -11.23
C MET A 59 1.78 0.78 -10.32
N GLY A 60 2.71 -0.09 -10.70
CA GLY A 60 3.84 -0.48 -9.85
C GLY A 60 4.87 0.63 -9.61
N CYS A 61 5.00 1.58 -10.55
CA CYS A 61 5.92 2.71 -10.42
C CYS A 61 5.24 3.96 -9.83
N LEU A 62 3.90 4.02 -9.81
CA LEU A 62 3.15 5.26 -9.53
C LEU A 62 3.60 5.99 -8.27
N LEU A 63 3.72 5.25 -7.17
CA LEU A 63 4.06 5.80 -5.86
C LEU A 63 5.53 5.63 -5.50
N THR A 64 6.29 4.89 -6.31
CA THR A 64 7.70 4.62 -6.05
C THR A 64 8.61 5.53 -6.87
N GLY A 65 8.18 5.95 -8.07
CA GLY A 65 8.98 6.79 -8.97
C GLY A 65 10.27 6.11 -9.45
N ILE A 66 10.31 4.77 -9.47
CA ILE A 66 11.47 3.94 -9.80
C ILE A 66 11.06 2.75 -10.67
N GLU A 67 12.02 2.20 -11.40
CA GLU A 67 11.79 1.09 -12.32
C GLU A 67 11.47 -0.23 -11.58
N LEU A 68 10.72 -1.10 -12.26
CA LEU A 68 10.48 -2.46 -11.81
C LEU A 68 11.76 -3.29 -11.97
N TYR A 69 11.97 -4.25 -11.06
CA TYR A 69 13.00 -5.28 -11.28
C TYR A 69 12.66 -6.13 -12.52
N PRO A 70 13.65 -6.76 -13.15
CA PRO A 70 13.40 -7.90 -14.02
C PRO A 70 12.67 -9.00 -13.26
N GLY A 71 11.80 -9.73 -13.94
CA GLY A 71 11.06 -10.82 -13.30
C GLY A 71 10.39 -11.74 -14.29
N ASN A 72 9.36 -12.43 -13.81
CA ASN A 72 8.64 -13.46 -14.56
C ASN A 72 7.13 -13.15 -14.69
N ILE A 73 6.69 -11.99 -14.21
CA ILE A 73 5.30 -11.58 -14.30
C ILE A 73 5.09 -11.02 -15.70
N GLN A 74 4.42 -11.79 -16.56
CA GLN A 74 4.12 -11.38 -17.92
C GLN A 74 2.94 -10.40 -17.95
N GLY A 75 3.20 -9.26 -18.59
CA GLY A 75 2.22 -8.24 -18.94
C GLY A 75 1.35 -8.60 -20.15
N GLY A 76 0.58 -7.64 -20.65
CA GLY A 76 -0.17 -7.72 -21.90
C GLY A 76 0.72 -7.52 -23.13
N SER A 77 1.93 -6.99 -22.92
CA SER A 77 2.98 -6.82 -23.92
C SER A 77 4.35 -6.70 -23.23
N ASP A 78 5.39 -6.34 -23.99
CA ASP A 78 6.74 -6.02 -23.51
C ASP A 78 7.42 -7.16 -22.71
N THR A 79 8.53 -6.85 -22.05
CA THR A 79 9.29 -7.82 -21.23
C THR A 79 8.54 -8.13 -19.94
N PRO A 80 8.62 -9.37 -19.42
CA PRO A 80 8.15 -9.68 -18.08
C PRO A 80 8.83 -8.80 -17.02
N ALA A 81 8.11 -8.46 -15.96
CA ALA A 81 8.62 -7.67 -14.85
C ALA A 81 8.58 -8.43 -13.53
N GLY A 82 9.33 -7.91 -12.57
CA GLY A 82 9.21 -8.17 -11.14
C GLY A 82 8.53 -7.00 -10.44
N TRP A 83 8.78 -6.87 -9.14
CA TRP A 83 8.22 -5.81 -8.30
C TRP A 83 9.05 -4.53 -8.35
N ALA A 84 8.52 -3.43 -7.79
CA ALA A 84 9.26 -2.18 -7.71
C ALA A 84 10.56 -2.33 -6.91
N SER A 85 11.59 -1.60 -7.35
CA SER A 85 12.95 -1.68 -6.80
C SER A 85 13.18 -0.92 -5.49
N GLY A 86 12.10 -0.41 -4.86
CA GLY A 86 12.19 0.46 -3.68
C GLY A 86 10.83 0.72 -3.04
N ILE A 87 10.88 1.54 -1.99
CA ILE A 87 9.73 1.91 -1.16
C ILE A 87 8.87 2.97 -1.85
N SER A 88 7.56 2.90 -1.62
CA SER A 88 6.61 3.89 -2.14
C SER A 88 6.43 5.07 -1.17
N ILE A 89 6.09 6.23 -1.71
CA ILE A 89 5.95 7.47 -0.94
C ILE A 89 4.87 7.37 0.14
N ASP A 90 3.78 6.62 -0.08
CA ASP A 90 2.76 6.37 0.94
C ASP A 90 3.32 5.56 2.12
N GLN A 91 4.24 4.62 1.87
CA GLN A 91 4.88 3.83 2.92
C GLN A 91 6.00 4.63 3.62
N GLU A 92 6.71 5.50 2.91
CA GLU A 92 7.63 6.46 3.53
C GLU A 92 6.89 7.42 4.47
N LEU A 93 5.77 7.98 4.02
CA LEU A 93 4.91 8.84 4.84
C LEU A 93 4.37 8.10 6.05
N ARG A 94 3.90 6.86 5.86
CA ARG A 94 3.52 5.97 6.96
C ARG A 94 4.66 5.85 7.97
N ASN A 95 5.87 5.47 7.56
CA ASN A 95 7.00 5.27 8.46
C ASN A 95 7.33 6.55 9.24
N PHE A 96 7.38 7.68 8.55
CA PHE A 96 7.67 8.99 9.14
C PHE A 96 6.62 9.42 10.16
N LEU A 97 5.32 9.26 9.86
CA LEU A 97 4.24 9.65 10.75
C LEU A 97 4.05 8.68 11.92
N GLN A 98 4.33 7.40 11.73
CA GLN A 98 4.20 6.39 12.79
C GLN A 98 5.38 6.39 13.77
N ALA A 99 6.53 6.93 13.38
CA ALA A 99 7.70 7.06 14.26
C ALA A 99 7.56 8.15 15.33
N LYS A 100 6.54 9.02 15.23
CA LYS A 100 6.29 10.13 16.15
C LYS A 100 5.01 9.87 16.93
N GLU A 101 5.08 9.99 18.25
CA GLU A 101 3.92 9.69 19.10
C GLU A 101 2.73 10.61 18.80
N GLU A 102 2.99 11.87 18.46
CA GLU A 102 1.96 12.89 18.21
C GLU A 102 1.17 12.64 16.91
N THR A 103 1.76 11.93 15.95
CA THR A 103 1.12 11.62 14.65
C THR A 103 0.78 10.14 14.50
N ARG A 104 1.05 9.33 15.53
CA ARG A 104 0.83 7.88 15.50
C ARG A 104 -0.67 7.58 15.57
N THR A 105 -1.17 7.00 14.49
CA THR A 105 -2.54 6.47 14.39
C THR A 105 -2.55 4.95 14.62
N ARG A 106 -3.73 4.39 14.92
CA ARG A 106 -3.91 2.93 15.07
C ARG A 106 -3.43 2.13 13.85
N PHE A 107 -3.63 2.68 12.65
CA PHE A 107 -3.12 2.13 11.40
C PHE A 107 -2.38 3.23 10.66
N GLY A 108 -1.10 3.00 10.36
CA GLY A 108 -0.28 3.97 9.64
C GLY A 108 -0.62 4.14 8.17
N SER A 109 -1.27 3.15 7.57
CA SER A 109 -1.80 3.19 6.22
C SER A 109 -2.97 2.21 6.09
N LEU A 110 -3.84 2.45 5.10
CA LEU A 110 -4.96 1.59 4.76
C LEU A 110 -5.02 1.44 3.24
N GLU A 111 -4.63 0.28 2.75
CA GLU A 111 -4.61 -0.06 1.34
C GLU A 111 -5.96 -0.67 0.97
N PHE A 112 -6.78 0.09 0.23
CA PHE A 112 -8.08 -0.35 -0.26
C PHE A 112 -7.97 -0.83 -1.72
N GLY A 113 -8.70 -1.89 -2.04
CA GLY A 113 -8.89 -2.38 -3.40
C GLY A 113 -10.33 -2.24 -3.85
N VAL A 114 -10.55 -2.19 -5.16
CA VAL A 114 -11.86 -2.46 -5.77
C VAL A 114 -11.66 -3.41 -6.95
N MET A 115 -12.30 -4.58 -6.89
CA MET A 115 -12.19 -5.64 -7.89
C MET A 115 -10.73 -6.06 -8.17
N VAL A 116 -9.93 -6.16 -7.12
CA VAL A 116 -8.56 -6.66 -7.22
C VAL A 116 -8.61 -8.18 -7.42
N PRO A 117 -8.18 -8.71 -8.58
CA PRO A 117 -8.20 -10.14 -8.81
C PRO A 117 -7.31 -10.86 -7.80
N ASP A 118 -7.64 -12.12 -7.52
CA ASP A 118 -6.84 -13.00 -6.65
C ASP A 118 -5.55 -13.46 -7.35
N ARG A 119 -4.73 -12.48 -7.71
CA ARG A 119 -3.43 -12.64 -8.35
C ARG A 119 -2.51 -11.57 -7.79
N ALA A 120 -1.30 -11.98 -7.43
CA ALA A 120 -0.24 -11.06 -7.03
C ALA A 120 0.62 -10.72 -8.25
N ASP A 121 0.32 -9.57 -8.87
CA ASP A 121 1.14 -8.99 -9.94
C ASP A 121 1.24 -7.46 -9.84
N THR A 122 2.07 -6.86 -10.67
CA THR A 122 2.30 -5.41 -10.70
C THR A 122 1.11 -4.61 -11.23
N TRP A 123 0.09 -5.24 -11.81
CA TRP A 123 -1.18 -4.59 -12.15
C TRP A 123 -2.11 -4.38 -10.96
N THR A 124 -1.76 -4.92 -9.80
CA THR A 124 -2.65 -4.95 -8.64
C THR A 124 -2.00 -4.41 -7.37
N ARG A 125 -0.77 -3.89 -7.44
CA ARG A 125 -0.06 -3.29 -6.30
C ARG A 125 0.59 -1.97 -6.70
N MET A 126 0.21 -0.91 -5.99
CA MET A 126 0.79 0.43 -6.11
C MET A 126 1.67 0.81 -4.92
N SER A 127 1.49 0.14 -3.77
CA SER A 127 2.20 0.43 -2.52
C SER A 127 3.29 -0.61 -2.28
N TYR A 128 4.47 -0.16 -1.86
CA TYR A 128 5.65 -0.99 -1.61
C TYR A 128 6.31 -0.57 -0.31
N ALA A 129 6.47 -1.51 0.63
CA ALA A 129 7.16 -1.26 1.89
C ALA A 129 8.69 -1.23 1.75
N GLY A 130 9.20 -1.48 0.54
CA GLY A 130 10.61 -1.55 0.20
C GLY A 130 10.84 -2.28 -1.13
N PRO A 131 12.12 -2.45 -1.53
CA PRO A 131 12.49 -3.19 -2.73
C PRO A 131 11.90 -4.59 -2.71
N ASN A 132 11.14 -4.96 -3.75
CA ASN A 132 10.52 -6.27 -3.89
C ASN A 132 9.54 -6.63 -2.74
N LYS A 133 8.99 -5.63 -2.05
CA LYS A 133 8.05 -5.79 -0.91
C LYS A 133 6.69 -5.13 -1.21
N PRO A 134 5.90 -5.69 -2.15
CA PRO A 134 4.58 -5.15 -2.46
C PRO A 134 3.62 -5.27 -1.28
N VAL A 135 2.78 -4.26 -1.07
CA VAL A 135 1.70 -4.27 -0.06
C VAL A 135 0.39 -4.59 -0.76
N ALA A 136 -0.25 -5.68 -0.36
CA ALA A 136 -1.52 -6.11 -0.93
C ALA A 136 -2.67 -5.23 -0.41
N PRO A 137 -3.54 -4.71 -1.28
CA PRO A 137 -4.75 -4.02 -0.85
C PRO A 137 -5.79 -5.00 -0.29
N ILE A 138 -6.69 -4.50 0.56
CA ILE A 138 -7.88 -5.22 0.99
C ILE A 138 -9.04 -4.82 0.07
N ASP A 139 -9.48 -5.77 -0.74
CA ASP A 139 -10.52 -5.57 -1.74
C ASP A 139 -11.96 -5.79 -1.20
N ASP A 140 -12.07 -6.58 -0.13
CA ASP A 140 -13.36 -6.85 0.51
C ASP A 140 -13.67 -5.77 1.56
N PRO A 141 -14.73 -4.96 1.36
CA PRO A 141 -15.09 -3.91 2.31
C PRO A 141 -15.46 -4.45 3.69
N TYR A 142 -15.98 -5.67 3.80
CA TYR A 142 -16.26 -6.29 5.09
C TYR A 142 -14.99 -6.75 5.80
N GLN A 143 -13.97 -7.18 5.05
CA GLN A 143 -12.65 -7.47 5.64
C GLN A 143 -12.01 -6.18 6.17
N MET A 144 -12.05 -5.10 5.39
CA MET A 144 -11.52 -3.82 5.87
C MET A 144 -12.34 -3.30 7.07
N PHE A 145 -13.66 -3.42 7.03
CA PHE A 145 -14.52 -3.06 8.16
C PHE A 145 -14.14 -3.87 9.42
N ARG A 146 -13.93 -5.19 9.30
CA ARG A 146 -13.45 -6.02 10.41
C ARG A 146 -12.06 -5.62 10.89
N LYS A 147 -11.14 -5.26 9.99
CA LYS A 147 -9.83 -4.72 10.35
C LYS A 147 -9.96 -3.42 11.16
N LEU A 148 -10.82 -2.51 10.72
CA LEU A 148 -11.04 -1.22 11.38
C LEU A 148 -11.80 -1.35 12.71
N TYR A 149 -12.81 -2.21 12.78
CA TYR A 149 -13.80 -2.19 13.89
C TYR A 149 -14.03 -3.55 14.58
N GLY A 150 -13.66 -4.67 13.96
CA GLY A 150 -14.09 -6.01 14.38
C GLY A 150 -13.37 -6.63 15.58
N GLN A 151 -12.30 -6.02 16.09
CA GLN A 151 -11.34 -6.70 16.97
C GLN A 151 -11.42 -6.37 18.47
N MET A 152 -12.57 -5.97 19.02
CA MET A 152 -12.65 -5.73 20.47
C MET A 152 -12.68 -7.01 21.34
N LYS A 153 -12.87 -8.22 20.78
CA LYS A 153 -13.08 -9.46 21.59
C LYS A 153 -11.99 -10.55 21.50
N ASP A 154 -11.25 -10.69 20.39
CA ASP A 154 -10.29 -11.80 20.19
C ASP A 154 -8.79 -11.44 20.33
N GLN A 155 -8.46 -10.18 20.67
CA GLN A 155 -7.08 -9.69 20.64
C GLN A 155 -6.12 -10.32 21.66
N ARG A 156 -6.62 -10.96 22.73
CA ARG A 156 -5.74 -11.62 23.73
C ARG A 156 -5.04 -12.86 23.19
N HIS A 157 -5.62 -13.58 22.22
CA HIS A 157 -5.03 -14.81 21.69
C HIS A 157 -4.07 -14.56 20.52
N LEU A 158 -4.23 -13.45 19.79
CA LEU A 158 -3.39 -13.12 18.63
C LEU A 158 -2.09 -12.36 18.99
N ALA A 159 -2.01 -11.76 20.17
CA ALA A 159 -0.89 -10.86 20.53
C ALA A 159 0.43 -11.57 20.93
N SER A 160 0.48 -12.90 20.86
CA SER A 160 1.56 -13.72 21.43
C SER A 160 1.96 -14.92 20.55
N VAL A 161 1.53 -14.96 19.28
CA VAL A 161 1.77 -16.14 18.43
C VAL A 161 3.27 -16.33 18.17
N LEU A 162 4.01 -15.24 17.94
CA LEU A 162 5.46 -15.32 17.74
C LEU A 162 6.22 -15.73 18.99
N ASP A 163 5.71 -15.40 20.18
CA ASP A 163 6.37 -15.72 21.44
C ASP A 163 6.39 -17.24 21.68
N ASP A 164 5.32 -17.94 21.27
CA ASP A 164 5.21 -19.40 21.41
C ASP A 164 6.13 -20.18 20.45
N VAL A 165 6.42 -19.64 19.26
CA VAL A 165 7.24 -20.31 18.23
C VAL A 165 8.67 -19.74 18.13
N GLN A 166 9.03 -18.76 18.96
CA GLN A 166 10.28 -18.01 18.82
C GLN A 166 11.52 -18.89 18.93
N GLU A 167 11.49 -19.88 19.84
CA GLU A 167 12.61 -20.79 20.05
C GLU A 167 12.80 -21.73 18.86
N ASP A 168 11.70 -22.21 18.27
CA ASP A 168 11.73 -23.07 17.09
C ASP A 168 12.21 -22.31 15.86
N LEU A 169 11.77 -21.06 15.67
CA LEU A 169 12.28 -20.18 14.62
C LEU A 169 13.80 -19.92 14.77
N LYS A 170 14.29 -19.75 16.00
CA LYS A 170 15.73 -19.61 16.28
C LYS A 170 16.53 -20.89 16.03
N ARG A 171 15.93 -22.06 16.22
CA ARG A 171 16.57 -23.35 15.91
C ARG A 171 16.60 -23.54 14.39
N LEU A 172 15.48 -23.30 13.72
CA LEU A 172 15.37 -23.41 12.27
C LEU A 172 16.33 -22.45 11.54
N SER A 173 16.45 -21.21 12.02
CA SER A 173 17.35 -20.21 11.41
C SER A 173 18.80 -20.68 11.37
N LYS A 174 19.24 -21.55 12.30
CA LYS A 174 20.61 -22.09 12.33
C LYS A 174 20.87 -23.16 11.27
N VAL A 175 19.82 -23.83 10.78
CA VAL A 175 19.94 -24.99 9.89
C VAL A 175 19.66 -24.62 8.42
N ILE A 176 18.93 -23.53 8.19
CA ILE A 176 18.63 -23.02 6.84
C ILE A 176 19.75 -22.16 6.26
N GLY A 177 19.76 -22.02 4.93
CA GLY A 177 20.70 -21.20 4.18
C GLY A 177 20.55 -19.70 4.47
N THR A 178 21.50 -18.89 4.00
CA THR A 178 21.51 -17.44 4.20
C THR A 178 20.30 -16.73 3.60
N GLU A 179 19.86 -17.17 2.42
CA GLU A 179 18.69 -16.60 1.72
C GLU A 179 17.39 -16.92 2.46
N ASP A 180 17.19 -18.19 2.83
CA ASP A 180 16.03 -18.62 3.63
C ASP A 180 15.98 -17.94 5.00
N ARG A 181 17.14 -17.74 5.63
CA ARG A 181 17.23 -17.00 6.90
C ARG A 181 16.75 -15.57 6.75
N ARG A 182 17.12 -14.88 5.66
CA ARG A 182 16.64 -13.53 5.36
C ARG A 182 15.12 -13.50 5.18
N LEU A 183 14.54 -14.47 4.46
CA LEU A 183 13.09 -14.58 4.27
C LEU A 183 12.36 -14.85 5.60
N LEU A 184 12.92 -15.72 6.44
CA LEU A 184 12.39 -16.02 7.77
C LEU A 184 12.39 -14.78 8.68
N GLU A 185 13.48 -14.00 8.65
CA GLU A 185 13.60 -12.75 9.40
C GLU A 185 12.59 -11.70 8.92
N GLU A 186 12.43 -11.52 7.60
CA GLU A 186 11.44 -10.61 7.03
C GLU A 186 10.00 -11.00 7.41
N HIS A 187 9.67 -12.29 7.33
CA HIS A 187 8.36 -12.79 7.74
C HIS A 187 8.11 -12.57 9.24
N THR A 188 9.10 -12.86 10.08
CA THR A 188 8.98 -12.67 11.54
C THR A 188 8.82 -11.19 11.90
N GLN A 189 9.52 -10.29 11.21
CA GLN A 189 9.35 -8.84 11.38
C GLN A 189 7.94 -8.39 10.96
N PHE A 190 7.41 -8.90 9.85
CA PHE A 190 6.05 -8.59 9.41
C PHE A 190 4.99 -9.01 10.44
N VAL A 191 5.10 -10.23 10.98
CA VAL A 191 4.19 -10.72 12.01
C VAL A 191 4.33 -9.91 13.31
N ARG A 192 5.56 -9.55 13.71
CA ARG A 192 5.78 -8.75 14.92
C ARG A 192 5.20 -7.34 14.79
N ALA A 193 5.34 -6.71 13.62
CA ALA A 193 4.69 -5.42 13.35
C ALA A 193 3.16 -5.51 13.43
N MET A 194 2.58 -6.63 12.99
CA MET A 194 1.15 -6.90 13.14
C MET A 194 0.75 -7.07 14.62
N GLU A 195 1.52 -7.84 15.40
CA GLU A 195 1.28 -8.01 16.85
C GLU A 195 1.38 -6.68 17.62
N GLU A 196 2.35 -5.82 17.28
CA GLU A 196 2.51 -4.49 17.87
C GLU A 196 1.32 -3.57 17.53
N GLN A 197 0.81 -3.60 16.29
CA GLN A 197 -0.42 -2.90 15.92
C GLN A 197 -1.63 -3.38 16.74
N LEU A 198 -1.72 -4.69 16.99
CA LEU A 198 -2.77 -5.26 17.84
C LEU A 198 -2.65 -4.79 19.30
N LYS A 199 -1.44 -4.81 19.88
CA LYS A 199 -1.19 -4.35 21.26
C LYS A 199 -1.49 -2.86 21.44
N ALA A 200 -1.09 -2.01 20.49
CA ALA A 200 -1.38 -0.58 20.51
C ALA A 200 -2.89 -0.29 20.45
N SER A 201 -3.63 -1.04 19.62
CA SER A 201 -5.10 -0.99 19.56
C SER A 201 -5.76 -1.33 20.90
N GLN A 202 -5.17 -2.24 21.68
CA GLN A 202 -5.71 -2.68 22.97
C GLN A 202 -5.51 -1.62 24.08
N GLN A 203 -4.35 -0.97 24.12
CA GLN A 203 -4.09 0.09 25.09
C GLN A 203 -4.98 1.32 24.84
N GLN A 204 -5.20 1.68 23.58
CA GLN A 204 -6.04 2.83 23.21
C GLN A 204 -7.53 2.60 23.52
N SER A 205 -8.01 1.36 23.42
CA SER A 205 -9.39 1.00 23.78
C SER A 205 -9.63 0.92 25.29
N GLN A 206 -8.61 0.59 26.09
CA GLN A 206 -8.68 0.65 27.56
C GLN A 206 -8.62 2.09 28.11
N ALA A 207 -7.99 3.02 27.39
CA ALA A 207 -7.91 4.42 27.78
C ALA A 207 -9.21 5.23 27.51
N HIS A 208 -10.15 4.66 26.75
CA HIS A 208 -11.41 5.31 26.34
C HIS A 208 -12.66 4.76 27.06
N VAL A 209 -12.48 3.93 28.09
CA VAL A 209 -13.53 3.42 29.01
C VAL A 209 -13.34 4.04 30.38
#